data_AF-A0A1Y1S993-F1
#
_entry.id   AF-A0A1Y1S993-F1
#
_cell.length_a   1.000
_cell.length_b   1.000
_cell.length_c   1.000
_cell.angle_alpha   90.00
_cell.angle_beta   90.00
_cell.angle_gamma   90.00
#
_symmetry.space_group_name_H-M   'P 1'
#
loop_
_entity.id
_entity.type
_entity.pdbx_description
1 polymer ?
#
loop_
_entity_poly.entity_id
_entity_poly.type
_entity_poly.pdbx_seq_one_letter_code
_entity_poly.pdbx_strand_id
1 'polypeptide(L)'
;MLKCSKCNSTRVPKVEIGKKREIKEHVSKTKQDAVVRMLRESDTTVDELNTLLEGVAGYSEADAIEFVEGIGKEQEIVDCFYKVDVEEGSVFCADCGDEKKVANGILELIDM
;
A
#
# COMPACT_ATOMS: atom_id res chain seq x y z
N MET A 1 4.83 11.21 0.51
CA MET A 1 3.43 10.77 0.61
C MET A 1 2.68 11.27 -0.61
N LEU A 2 1.99 10.37 -1.32
CA LEU A 2 1.03 10.75 -2.35
C LEU A 2 -0.07 11.55 -1.66
N LYS A 3 -0.24 12.80 -2.07
CA LYS A 3 -1.29 13.68 -1.58
C LYS A 3 -2.39 13.72 -2.63
N CYS A 4 -3.64 13.52 -2.23
CA CYS A 4 -4.75 13.66 -3.17
C CYS A 4 -4.78 15.10 -3.71
N SER A 5 -4.68 15.27 -5.03
CA SER A 5 -4.71 16.59 -5.68
C SER A 5 -6.05 17.31 -5.50
N LYS A 6 -7.13 16.54 -5.31
CA LYS A 6 -8.50 17.07 -5.20
C LYS A 6 -8.86 17.53 -3.80
N CYS A 7 -8.60 16.73 -2.77
CA CYS A 7 -9.02 17.03 -1.39
C CYS A 7 -7.87 17.24 -0.41
N ASN A 8 -6.62 17.16 -0.86
CA ASN A 8 -5.42 17.32 -0.05
C ASN A 8 -5.20 16.26 1.04
N SER A 9 -5.98 15.16 1.03
CA SER A 9 -5.79 14.04 1.95
C SER A 9 -4.39 13.44 1.81
N THR A 10 -3.82 13.07 2.95
CA THR A 10 -2.57 12.31 3.09
C THR A 10 -2.80 10.90 3.62
N ARG A 11 -4.06 10.48 3.78
CA ARG A 11 -4.39 9.12 4.21
C ARG A 11 -3.97 8.12 3.15
N VAL A 12 -3.67 6.90 3.59
CA VAL A 12 -3.30 5.80 2.69
C VAL A 12 -4.45 5.56 1.71
N PRO A 13 -4.18 5.57 0.39
CA PRO A 13 -5.24 5.37 -0.59
C PRO A 13 -5.68 3.90 -0.61
N LYS A 14 -6.93 3.66 -1.04
CA LYS A 14 -7.38 2.31 -1.36
C LYS A 14 -6.84 1.93 -2.74
N VAL A 15 -6.44 0.68 -2.92
CA VAL A 15 -5.90 0.20 -4.20
C VAL A 15 -6.72 -1.00 -4.65
N GLU A 16 -7.27 -0.91 -5.85
CA GLU A 16 -7.87 -2.05 -6.54
C GLU A 16 -6.89 -2.58 -7.57
N ILE A 17 -6.51 -3.85 -7.43
CA ILE A 17 -5.52 -4.49 -8.28
C ILE A 17 -6.26 -5.21 -9.41
N GLY A 18 -6.03 -4.79 -10.66
CA GLY A 18 -6.50 -5.49 -11.85
C GLY A 18 -5.51 -6.57 -12.29
N LYS A 19 -4.26 -6.16 -12.53
CA LYS A 19 -3.15 -7.03 -12.93
C LYS A 19 -1.91 -6.74 -12.09
N LYS A 20 -1.27 -7.79 -11.62
CA LYS A 20 -0.04 -7.69 -10.81
C LYS A 20 1.02 -8.66 -11.28
N ARG A 21 2.27 -8.33 -10.97
CA ARG A 21 3.41 -9.26 -11.05
C ARG A 21 4.11 -9.33 -9.70
N GLU A 22 4.63 -10.51 -9.38
CA GLU A 22 5.49 -10.66 -8.21
C GLU A 22 6.91 -10.22 -8.55
N ILE A 23 7.51 -9.45 -7.65
CA ILE A 23 8.88 -8.97 -7.74
C ILE A 23 9.69 -9.47 -6.55
N LYS A 24 10.96 -9.75 -6.79
CA LYS A 24 11.94 -10.03 -5.74
C LYS A 24 12.82 -8.81 -5.59
N GLU A 25 12.39 -7.87 -4.75
CA GLU A 25 13.19 -6.71 -4.39
C GLU A 25 13.88 -6.94 -3.03
N HIS A 26 15.18 -6.63 -2.96
CA HIS A 26 15.85 -6.54 -1.67
C HIS A 26 15.56 -5.18 -1.04
N VAL A 27 14.79 -5.17 0.04
CA VAL A 27 14.41 -3.94 0.74
C VAL A 27 15.52 -3.55 1.72
N SER A 28 16.17 -2.40 1.47
CA SER A 28 17.13 -1.84 2.43
C SER A 28 16.44 -1.39 3.72
N LYS A 29 17.15 -1.41 4.86
CA LYS A 29 16.64 -0.94 6.15
C LYS A 29 16.02 0.47 6.11
N THR A 30 16.63 1.40 5.36
CA THR A 30 16.08 2.76 5.18
C THR A 30 14.71 2.78 4.52
N LYS A 31 14.46 1.90 3.54
CA LYS A 31 13.14 1.77 2.91
C LYS A 31 12.13 1.16 3.88
N GLN A 32 12.56 0.18 4.68
CA GLN A 32 11.72 -0.44 5.70
C GLN A 32 11.26 0.56 6.76
N ASP A 33 12.21 1.27 7.37
CA ASP A 33 11.92 2.29 8.38
C ASP A 33 10.97 3.37 7.84
N ALA A 34 11.10 3.73 6.56
CA ALA A 34 10.22 4.70 5.91
C ALA A 34 8.78 4.20 5.73
N VAL A 35 8.59 2.94 5.35
CA VAL A 35 7.24 2.35 5.19
C VAL A 35 6.58 2.14 6.55
N VAL A 36 7.29 1.59 7.54
CA VAL A 36 6.77 1.43 8.91
C VAL A 36 6.35 2.78 9.46
N ARG A 37 7.21 3.81 9.33
CA ARG A 37 6.87 5.16 9.77
C ARG A 37 5.62 5.69 9.06
N MET A 38 5.52 5.50 7.74
CA MET A 38 4.36 5.94 6.98
C MET A 38 3.06 5.30 7.48
N LEU A 39 3.03 3.97 7.65
CA LEU A 39 1.86 3.23 8.11
C LEU A 39 1.46 3.61 9.55
N ARG A 40 2.45 3.89 10.41
CA ARG A 40 2.22 4.34 11.79
C ARG A 40 1.70 5.78 11.84
N GLU A 41 2.26 6.69 11.04
CA GLU A 41 1.83 8.10 10.99
C GLU A 41 0.43 8.26 10.39
N SER A 42 -0.04 7.30 9.58
CA SER A 42 -1.36 7.33 8.96
C SER A 42 -2.46 6.64 9.78
N ASP A 43 -2.18 6.19 11.00
CA ASP A 43 -3.09 5.40 11.85
C ASP A 43 -3.73 4.23 11.08
N THR A 44 -2.92 3.53 10.26
CA THR A 44 -3.43 2.50 9.35
C THR A 44 -4.10 1.35 10.10
N THR A 45 -5.29 0.95 9.64
CA THR A 45 -6.07 -0.12 10.27
C THR A 45 -5.76 -1.50 9.66
N VAL A 46 -6.19 -2.56 10.36
CA VAL A 46 -6.10 -3.94 9.86
C VAL A 46 -6.85 -4.09 8.53
N ASP A 47 -8.03 -3.49 8.40
CA ASP A 47 -8.85 -3.53 7.17
C ASP A 47 -8.14 -2.86 5.99
N GLU A 48 -7.46 -1.75 6.23
CA GLU A 48 -6.67 -1.04 5.19
C GLU A 48 -5.48 -1.90 4.74
N LEU A 49 -4.77 -2.56 5.67
CA LEU A 49 -3.69 -3.50 5.32
C LEU A 49 -4.21 -4.72 4.55
N ASN A 50 -5.32 -5.31 5.00
CA ASN A 50 -5.97 -6.42 4.31
C ASN A 50 -6.33 -6.03 2.88
N THR A 51 -6.92 -4.86 2.68
CA THR A 51 -7.25 -4.35 1.33
C THR A 51 -6.01 -4.23 0.44
N LEU A 52 -4.89 -3.76 1.01
CA LEU A 52 -3.66 -3.52 0.24
C LEU A 52 -2.87 -4.79 -0.07
N LEU A 53 -2.84 -5.74 0.87
CA LEU A 53 -1.97 -6.91 0.83
C LEU A 53 -2.73 -8.21 0.52
N GLU A 54 -4.02 -8.11 0.19
CA GLU A 54 -4.84 -9.27 -0.18
C GLU A 54 -4.21 -10.04 -1.35
N GLY A 55 -4.04 -11.35 -1.13
CA GLY A 55 -3.48 -12.26 -2.13
C GLY A 55 -2.00 -12.02 -2.43
N VAL A 56 -1.24 -11.32 -1.58
CA VAL A 56 0.23 -11.33 -1.60
C VAL A 56 0.73 -12.63 -0.96
N ALA A 57 1.62 -13.34 -1.65
CA ALA A 57 2.16 -14.59 -1.13
C ALA A 57 2.91 -14.38 0.21
N GLY A 58 2.48 -15.13 1.24
CA GLY A 58 3.05 -15.06 2.58
C GLY A 58 2.48 -13.94 3.45
N TYR A 59 1.46 -13.21 2.98
CA TYR A 59 0.65 -12.34 3.83
C TYR A 59 -0.46 -13.14 4.51
N SER A 60 -0.73 -12.81 5.77
CA SER A 60 -1.92 -13.25 6.49
C SER A 60 -2.55 -12.10 7.28
N GLU A 61 -3.86 -12.19 7.53
CA GLU A 61 -4.57 -11.22 8.38
C GLU A 61 -3.96 -11.13 9.79
N ALA A 62 -3.43 -12.25 10.32
CA ALA A 62 -2.73 -12.27 11.60
C ALA A 62 -1.49 -11.36 11.60
N ASP A 63 -0.76 -11.28 10.47
CA ASP A 63 0.40 -10.39 10.36
C ASP A 63 -0.02 -8.91 10.43
N ALA A 64 -1.18 -8.56 9.86
CA ALA A 64 -1.72 -7.20 9.95
C ALA A 64 -2.18 -6.85 11.36
N ILE A 65 -2.82 -7.78 12.07
CA ILE A 65 -3.20 -7.59 13.48
C ILE A 65 -1.95 -7.36 14.33
N GLU A 66 -0.96 -8.24 14.25
CA GLU A 66 0.29 -8.12 15.03
C GLU A 66 1.05 -6.82 14.73
N PHE A 67 1.04 -6.37 13.47
CA PHE A 67 1.62 -5.09 13.08
C PHE A 67 0.88 -3.91 13.72
N VAL A 68 -0.45 -3.85 13.57
CA VAL A 68 -1.27 -2.76 14.10
C VAL A 68 -1.16 -2.69 15.63
N GLU A 69 -1.19 -3.83 16.32
CA GLU A 69 -1.03 -3.92 17.78
C GLU A 69 0.39 -3.60 18.28
N GLY A 70 1.37 -3.46 17.37
CA GLY A 70 2.74 -3.11 17.73
C GLY A 70 3.55 -4.27 18.32
N ILE A 71 3.12 -5.50 18.07
CA ILE A 71 3.70 -6.72 18.65
C ILE A 71 4.83 -7.28 17.77
N GLY A 72 4.91 -6.88 16.50
CA GLY A 72 5.97 -7.29 15.59
C GLY A 72 5.58 -7.15 14.12
N LYS A 73 6.11 -8.04 13.27
CA LYS A 73 5.72 -8.22 11.85
C LYS A 73 6.00 -7.06 10.90
N GLU A 74 6.72 -6.03 11.35
CA GLU A 74 7.12 -4.90 10.52
C GLU A 74 7.85 -5.36 9.25
N GLN A 75 8.79 -6.30 9.38
CA GLN A 75 9.55 -6.83 8.27
C GLN A 75 8.64 -7.55 7.26
N GLU A 76 7.77 -8.42 7.75
CA GLU A 76 6.85 -9.21 6.93
C GLU A 76 5.85 -8.33 6.19
N ILE A 77 5.26 -7.34 6.86
CA ILE A 77 4.34 -6.38 6.26
C ILE A 77 5.06 -5.55 5.20
N VAL A 78 6.23 -4.98 5.53
CA VAL A 78 7.00 -4.20 4.57
C VAL A 78 7.41 -5.04 3.35
N ASP A 79 7.87 -6.26 3.57
CA ASP A 79 8.25 -7.14 2.47
C ASP A 79 7.07 -7.41 1.54
N CYS A 80 5.83 -7.46 2.06
CA CYS A 80 4.64 -7.60 1.23
C CYS A 80 4.41 -6.38 0.32
N PHE A 81 4.67 -5.15 0.80
CA PHE A 81 4.58 -3.94 -0.03
C PHE A 81 5.59 -3.92 -1.20
N TYR A 82 6.74 -4.58 -1.06
CA TYR A 82 7.78 -4.63 -2.09
C TYR A 82 7.81 -5.94 -2.90
N LYS A 83 6.87 -6.86 -2.66
CA LYS A 83 6.75 -8.13 -3.40
C LYS A 83 5.84 -8.04 -4.61
N VAL A 84 5.04 -6.99 -4.72
CA VAL A 84 4.04 -6.86 -5.77
C VAL A 84 4.21 -5.54 -6.51
N ASP A 85 4.23 -5.64 -7.83
CA ASP A 85 4.13 -4.50 -8.72
C ASP A 85 2.77 -4.56 -9.41
N VAL A 86 1.99 -3.48 -9.28
CA VAL A 86 0.65 -3.38 -9.85
C VAL A 86 0.82 -2.92 -11.30
N GLU A 87 0.63 -3.82 -12.25
CA GLU A 87 0.73 -3.49 -13.68
C GLU A 87 -0.50 -2.74 -14.17
N GLU A 88 -1.68 -3.12 -13.70
CA GLU A 88 -2.96 -2.49 -14.03
C GLU A 88 -3.86 -2.44 -12.78
N GLY A 89 -4.58 -1.35 -12.58
CA GLY A 89 -5.47 -1.18 -11.43
C GLY A 89 -5.96 0.25 -11.25
N SER A 90 -6.51 0.54 -10.07
CA SER A 90 -6.97 1.87 -9.69
C SER A 90 -6.55 2.19 -8.25
N VAL A 91 -6.21 3.45 -8.02
CA VAL A 91 -5.88 4.01 -6.70
C VAL A 91 -6.94 5.05 -6.36
N PHE A 92 -7.57 4.91 -5.21
CA PHE A 92 -8.66 5.76 -4.74
C PHE A 92 -8.24 6.57 -3.52
N CYS A 93 -8.51 7.86 -3.54
CA CYS A 93 -8.39 8.68 -2.35
C CYS A 93 -9.35 8.18 -1.26
N ALA A 94 -8.83 7.89 -0.07
CA ALA A 94 -9.63 7.39 1.06
C ALA A 94 -10.78 8.35 1.45
N ASP A 95 -10.56 9.67 1.36
CA ASP A 95 -11.55 10.65 1.82
C ASP A 95 -12.55 11.12 0.75
N CYS A 96 -12.10 11.38 -0.48
CA CYS A 96 -12.97 11.95 -1.53
C CYS A 96 -13.31 10.99 -2.68
N GLY A 97 -12.75 9.77 -2.66
CA GLY A 97 -12.99 8.75 -3.68
C GLY A 97 -12.42 9.08 -5.07
N ASP A 98 -11.55 10.09 -5.19
CA ASP A 98 -10.87 10.41 -6.44
C ASP A 98 -10.07 9.20 -6.94
N GLU A 99 -10.34 8.78 -8.16
CA GLU A 99 -9.75 7.60 -8.78
C GLU A 99 -8.60 8.02 -9.71
N LYS A 100 -7.47 7.33 -9.60
CA LYS A 100 -6.35 7.40 -10.54
C LYS A 100 -6.02 6.01 -11.03
N LYS A 101 -5.91 5.84 -12.34
CA LYS A 101 -5.62 4.54 -12.94
C LYS A 101 -4.13 4.22 -12.87
N VAL A 102 -3.84 2.94 -12.77
CA VAL A 102 -2.51 2.37 -12.97
C VAL A 102 -2.53 1.64 -14.30
N ALA A 103 -1.64 2.02 -15.21
CA ALA A 103 -1.47 1.38 -16.50
C ALA A 103 0.01 1.14 -16.78
N ASN A 104 0.37 -0.09 -17.13
CA ASN A 104 1.76 -0.53 -17.33
C ASN A 104 2.68 -0.22 -16.13
N GLY A 105 2.18 -0.32 -14.90
CA GLY A 105 2.94 0.01 -13.69
C GLY A 105 3.09 1.50 -13.40
N ILE A 106 2.42 2.36 -14.15
CA ILE A 106 2.50 3.82 -14.01
C ILE A 106 1.18 4.34 -13.48
N LEU A 107 1.22 5.06 -12.36
CA LEU A 107 0.09 5.81 -11.83
C LEU A 107 -0.16 7.05 -12.71
N GLU A 108 -1.30 7.09 -13.39
CA GLU A 108 -1.70 8.19 -14.25
C GLU A 108 -2.18 9.37 -13.40
N LEU A 109 -1.30 10.35 -13.18
CA LEU A 109 -1.58 11.52 -12.34
C LEU A 109 -2.23 12.70 -13.10
N ILE A 110 -2.24 12.66 -14.44
CA ILE A 110 -2.75 13.73 -15.29
C ILE A 110 -4.17 13.39 -15.69
N ASP A 111 -5.13 14.27 -15.37
CA ASP A 111 -6.49 14.18 -15.89
C ASP A 111 -6.44 14.37 -17.42
N MET A 112 -6.84 13.35 -18.18
CA MET A 112 -7.15 13.48 -19.60
C MET A 112 -8.51 14.16 -19.79
#